data_AF-A0AA88RS50-F1
#
_entry.id   AF-A0AA88RS50-F1
#
_cell.length_a   1.000
_cell.length_b   1.000
_cell.length_c   1.000
_cell.angle_alpha   90.00
_cell.angle_beta   90.00
_cell.angle_gamma   90.00
#
_symmetry.space_group_name_H-M   'P 1'
#
loop_
_entity.id
_entity.type
_entity.pdbx_description
1 polymer ?
#
loop_
_entity_poly.entity_id
_entity_poly.type
_entity_poly.pdbx_seq_one_letter_code
_entity_poly.pdbx_strand_id
1 'polypeptide(L)'
;MAFSHYYWSSRIFFFFFFLIFPCAYPLNFNLSSIGTANYNSFSTQQDARITDQGIQLTRARYSFGRATYAEPLHLWDNASGSLADFTTHFSFIVHASNASFFADGFAFFMAPVGSRIPVGAEGSGLALANPAENSSANHFFAVEFDSYRNEWDVVLPHVGIDINSMGSVSIANWDNSFAQRVVNDAWVSYRSSSKLLTVVFTSFSNGSTQRGSLNHTIDLRDYLPKMVSFGFSSGTREYFEENNIRSWEFNSTSPVHEEYSSVGRKRRANIGFIVGLSVGILVLIFGFALVGCLWWKKRKHWDEEEEELVRDMEDEFERGRGPKKFSYRDLARATSNFAVAQKLGEGGFGGVYKGYLQASDSHVAIKKVSQESRQGIKEYASEVRIISRLRHRNLVQLIGWCHERGKLMLVYELMPNGSLDSHLLKGKSLLTWAMRYNIVRGLASALLYLHEEWEQCVVHRDIKPSNVMLDSNFNAKLGDFGLARLVDHEKGSQTTVLAGTMAYMAPECFVTHQASKESDVYSFGILALEIACGRKPIDHEADESQTRIINWVWAVRNGKDPRSG
;
A
#
# COMPACT_ATOMS: atom_id res chain seq x y z
N MET A 1 5.46 -7.99 19.14
CA MET A 1 5.12 -7.25 17.91
C MET A 1 5.10 -8.23 16.76
N ALA A 2 3.92 -8.75 16.46
CA ALA A 2 3.70 -9.72 15.40
C ALA A 2 3.56 -8.96 14.08
N PHE A 3 4.54 -9.11 13.20
CA PHE A 3 4.49 -8.55 11.85
C PHE A 3 3.66 -9.49 10.97
N SER A 4 2.47 -9.02 10.57
CA SER A 4 1.63 -9.66 9.58
C SER A 4 2.23 -9.43 8.19
N HIS A 5 2.45 -10.55 7.50
CA HIS A 5 2.83 -10.65 6.11
C HIS A 5 1.76 -10.06 5.18
N TYR A 6 2.19 -9.26 4.19
CA TYR A 6 1.46 -9.06 2.93
C TYR A 6 2.30 -9.63 1.79
N TYR A 7 1.83 -10.75 1.24
CA TYR A 7 2.31 -11.36 0.01
C TYR A 7 1.75 -10.57 -1.19
N TRP A 8 2.63 -10.03 -2.03
CA TRP A 8 2.30 -9.49 -3.36
C TRP A 8 2.59 -10.58 -4.41
N SER A 9 1.55 -11.23 -4.95
CA SER A 9 1.72 -12.10 -6.11
C SER A 9 1.88 -11.26 -7.38
N SER A 10 3.03 -11.36 -8.04
CA SER A 10 3.32 -10.68 -9.32
C SER A 10 2.43 -11.22 -10.46
N ARG A 11 1.49 -10.41 -10.96
CA ARG A 11 0.84 -10.58 -12.28
C ARG A 11 1.09 -9.33 -13.13
N ILE A 12 1.59 -9.54 -14.35
CA ILE A 12 1.88 -8.48 -15.34
C ILE A 12 0.57 -8.00 -15.96
N PHE A 13 0.32 -6.71 -15.89
CA PHE A 13 -0.69 -6.03 -16.70
C PHE A 13 -0.15 -5.79 -18.12
N PHE A 14 -0.87 -6.30 -19.11
CA PHE A 14 -0.79 -5.81 -20.47
C PHE A 14 -1.57 -4.49 -20.56
N PHE A 15 -0.95 -3.43 -21.07
CA PHE A 15 -1.70 -2.31 -21.63
C PHE A 15 -2.25 -2.74 -22.99
N PHE A 16 -3.49 -3.23 -22.99
CA PHE A 16 -4.31 -3.21 -24.18
C PHE A 16 -4.83 -1.78 -24.33
N PHE A 17 -4.45 -1.09 -25.41
CA PHE A 17 -5.33 -0.09 -26.00
C PHE A 17 -6.48 -0.84 -26.66
N PHE A 18 -7.39 -1.36 -25.83
CA PHE A 18 -8.75 -1.50 -26.29
C PHE A 18 -9.25 -0.06 -26.47
N LEU A 19 -9.74 0.27 -27.67
CA LEU A 19 -10.85 1.21 -27.76
C LEU A 19 -11.99 0.54 -26.99
N ILE A 20 -11.94 0.64 -25.65
CA ILE A 20 -13.03 0.24 -24.77
C ILE A 20 -14.10 1.28 -25.05
N PHE A 21 -15.05 0.94 -25.91
CA PHE A 21 -16.38 1.51 -25.73
C PHE A 21 -16.76 1.15 -24.29
N PRO A 22 -16.98 2.12 -23.38
CA PRO A 22 -17.35 1.82 -22.02
C PRO A 22 -18.70 1.09 -22.03
N CYS A 23 -18.69 -0.24 -22.00
CA CYS A 23 -19.87 -1.00 -21.69
C CYS A 23 -20.15 -0.78 -20.20
N ALA A 24 -21.17 0.02 -19.89
CA ALA A 24 -21.69 0.14 -18.54
C ALA A 24 -22.43 -1.15 -18.19
N TYR A 25 -21.92 -1.91 -17.23
CA TYR A 25 -22.59 -3.10 -16.73
C TYR A 25 -23.34 -2.79 -15.42
N PRO A 26 -24.51 -3.41 -15.20
CA PRO A 26 -25.21 -3.32 -13.91
C PRO A 26 -24.34 -3.91 -12.79
N LEU A 27 -24.21 -3.21 -11.67
CA LEU A 27 -23.47 -3.67 -10.49
C LEU A 27 -24.40 -4.45 -9.56
N ASN A 28 -24.00 -5.68 -9.23
CA ASN A 28 -24.78 -6.60 -8.40
C ASN A 28 -23.89 -7.40 -7.45
N PHE A 29 -24.20 -7.41 -6.15
CA PHE A 29 -23.58 -8.31 -5.18
C PHE A 29 -24.53 -8.63 -4.02
N ASN A 30 -24.29 -9.77 -3.37
CA ASN A 30 -24.99 -10.18 -2.16
C ASN A 30 -23.98 -10.78 -1.17
N LEU A 31 -23.75 -10.07 -0.06
CA LEU A 31 -22.91 -10.47 1.06
C LEU A 31 -23.82 -10.80 2.25
N SER A 32 -24.35 -12.02 2.27
CA SER A 32 -25.31 -12.48 3.30
C SER A 32 -24.75 -12.47 4.73
N SER A 33 -23.43 -12.57 4.88
CA SER A 33 -22.72 -12.34 6.14
C SER A 33 -21.34 -11.77 5.82
N ILE A 34 -21.03 -10.61 6.39
CA ILE A 34 -19.74 -9.96 6.23
C ILE A 34 -18.80 -10.46 7.31
N GLY A 35 -17.65 -10.98 6.90
CA GLY A 35 -16.59 -11.49 7.77
C GLY A 35 -15.19 -11.23 7.20
N THR A 36 -14.15 -11.74 7.86
CA THR A 36 -12.76 -11.62 7.41
C THR A 36 -12.51 -12.18 5.99
N ALA A 37 -13.35 -13.12 5.52
CA ALA A 37 -13.32 -13.62 4.14
C ALA A 37 -13.64 -12.55 3.07
N ASN A 38 -14.34 -11.49 3.45
CA ASN A 38 -14.74 -10.40 2.55
C ASN A 38 -13.74 -9.23 2.55
N TYR A 39 -12.55 -9.36 3.15
CA TYR A 39 -11.58 -8.26 3.26
C TYR A 39 -11.25 -7.59 1.92
N ASN A 40 -11.13 -8.38 0.85
CA ASN A 40 -10.81 -7.86 -0.49
C ASN A 40 -12.00 -7.21 -1.22
N SER A 41 -13.22 -7.33 -0.68
CA SER A 41 -14.42 -6.69 -1.23
C SER A 41 -14.55 -5.22 -0.81
N PHE A 42 -13.72 -4.75 0.12
CA PHE A 42 -13.81 -3.41 0.69
C PHE A 42 -12.45 -2.70 0.76
N SER A 43 -12.47 -1.39 0.60
CA SER A 43 -11.39 -0.49 0.96
C SER A 43 -11.76 0.24 2.25
N THR A 44 -10.92 0.14 3.28
CA THR A 44 -11.15 0.78 4.58
C THR A 44 -10.22 1.98 4.79
N GLN A 45 -10.73 3.01 5.46
CA GLN A 45 -10.00 4.22 5.81
C GLN A 45 -10.13 4.49 7.31
N GLN A 46 -9.06 5.02 7.90
CA GLN A 46 -8.96 5.35 9.33
C GLN A 46 -9.25 4.12 10.22
N ASP A 47 -10.15 4.23 11.19
CA ASP A 47 -10.39 3.16 12.16
C ASP A 47 -11.36 2.06 11.68
N ALA A 48 -11.94 2.20 10.48
CA ALA A 48 -12.86 1.20 9.95
C ALA A 48 -12.14 -0.12 9.66
N ARG A 49 -12.78 -1.26 9.99
CA ARG A 49 -12.20 -2.59 9.79
C ARG A 49 -13.25 -3.66 9.53
N ILE A 50 -12.86 -4.67 8.77
CA ILE A 50 -13.67 -5.87 8.56
C ILE A 50 -13.32 -6.89 9.66
N THR A 51 -14.34 -7.35 10.39
CA THR A 51 -14.21 -8.34 11.47
C THR A 51 -15.15 -9.51 11.20
N ASP A 52 -15.05 -10.60 11.95
CA ASP A 52 -16.04 -11.70 11.89
C ASP A 52 -17.42 -11.27 12.39
N GLN A 53 -17.51 -10.11 13.05
CA GLN A 53 -18.75 -9.47 13.44
C GLN A 53 -19.28 -8.50 12.39
N GLY A 54 -18.64 -8.31 11.23
CA GLY A 54 -19.10 -7.39 10.19
C GLY A 54 -18.14 -6.22 9.95
N ILE A 55 -18.61 -5.19 9.25
CA ILE A 55 -17.90 -3.93 9.05
C ILE A 55 -18.04 -3.09 10.31
N GLN A 56 -16.97 -3.03 11.11
CA GLN A 56 -16.92 -2.14 12.26
C GLN A 56 -16.37 -0.78 11.82
N LEU A 57 -17.19 0.26 11.87
CA LEU A 57 -16.83 1.59 11.34
C LEU A 57 -16.01 2.42 12.33
N THR A 58 -16.18 2.19 13.64
CA THR A 58 -15.50 2.89 14.73
C THR A 58 -15.08 1.90 15.82
N ARG A 59 -13.98 2.19 16.54
CA ARG A 59 -13.40 1.25 17.53
C ARG A 59 -13.45 1.72 18.98
N ALA A 60 -13.57 3.02 19.23
CA ALA A 60 -13.55 3.64 20.54
C ALA A 60 -14.08 5.09 20.45
N ARG A 61 -14.01 5.84 21.56
CA ARG A 61 -14.19 7.29 21.56
C ARG A 61 -13.18 7.97 20.63
N TYR A 62 -13.54 9.12 20.06
CA TYR A 62 -12.70 9.87 19.10
C TYR A 62 -12.25 9.04 17.89
N SER A 63 -13.11 8.14 17.44
CA SER A 63 -12.87 7.23 16.32
C SER A 63 -13.73 7.61 15.14
N PHE A 64 -13.22 7.43 13.94
CA PHE A 64 -13.97 7.65 12.71
C PHE A 64 -13.41 6.79 11.60
N GLY A 65 -14.26 6.43 10.65
CA GLY A 65 -13.87 5.47 9.62
C GLY A 65 -14.84 5.40 8.47
N ARG A 66 -14.33 4.88 7.35
CA ARG A 66 -15.10 4.64 6.12
C ARG A 66 -14.73 3.28 5.55
N ALA A 67 -15.73 2.51 5.16
CA ALA A 67 -15.57 1.26 4.41
C ALA A 67 -16.31 1.40 3.07
N THR A 68 -15.56 1.30 1.97
CA THR A 68 -16.05 1.51 0.59
C THR A 68 -16.03 0.21 -0.16
N TYR A 69 -17.07 -0.12 -0.94
CA TYR A 69 -17.05 -1.29 -1.80
C TYR A 69 -15.97 -1.17 -2.88
N ALA A 70 -15.34 -2.29 -3.24
CA ALA A 70 -14.19 -2.30 -4.14
C ALA A 70 -14.52 -1.84 -5.57
N GLU A 71 -15.73 -2.14 -6.07
CA GLU A 71 -16.15 -1.78 -7.43
C GLU A 71 -16.99 -0.49 -7.43
N PRO A 72 -16.64 0.50 -8.26
CA PRO A 72 -17.42 1.73 -8.38
C PRO A 72 -18.71 1.51 -9.18
N LEU A 73 -19.74 2.31 -8.89
CA LEU A 73 -21.00 2.32 -9.62
C LEU A 73 -20.94 3.33 -10.77
N HIS A 74 -21.29 2.88 -12.00
CA HIS A 74 -21.62 3.79 -13.09
C HIS A 74 -23.05 4.28 -12.89
N LEU A 75 -23.19 5.46 -12.28
CA LEU A 75 -24.47 6.01 -11.85
C LEU A 75 -25.26 6.55 -13.03
N TRP A 76 -24.66 7.31 -13.95
CA TRP A 76 -25.35 7.88 -15.11
C TRP A 76 -24.44 8.05 -16.32
N ASP A 77 -25.04 8.03 -17.51
CA ASP A 77 -24.34 8.19 -18.78
C ASP A 77 -24.45 9.62 -19.33
N ASN A 78 -23.33 10.15 -19.85
CA ASN A 78 -23.27 11.52 -20.34
C ASN A 78 -23.90 11.70 -21.73
N ALA A 79 -23.95 10.65 -22.55
CA ALA A 79 -24.47 10.75 -23.91
C ALA A 79 -26.01 10.66 -23.92
N SER A 80 -26.58 9.70 -23.20
CA SER A 80 -28.04 9.53 -23.08
C SER A 80 -28.67 10.39 -21.99
N GLY A 81 -27.88 10.82 -21.00
CA GLY A 81 -28.39 11.41 -19.76
C GLY A 81 -29.12 10.40 -18.86
N SER A 82 -29.15 9.12 -19.23
CA SER A 82 -29.84 8.07 -18.47
C SER A 82 -29.13 7.81 -17.14
N LEU A 83 -29.93 7.57 -16.11
CA LEU A 83 -29.50 7.39 -14.73
C LEU A 83 -29.91 5.98 -14.29
N ALA A 84 -29.04 5.28 -13.57
CA ALA A 84 -29.30 3.94 -13.08
C ALA A 84 -30.38 3.95 -11.98
N ASP A 85 -31.25 2.95 -12.00
CA ASP A 85 -32.01 2.55 -10.82
C ASP A 85 -31.07 1.77 -9.91
N PHE A 86 -31.24 1.88 -8.60
CA PHE A 86 -30.54 1.00 -7.67
C PHE A 86 -31.38 0.64 -6.46
N THR A 87 -31.08 -0.51 -5.88
CA THR A 87 -31.61 -0.96 -4.60
C THR A 87 -30.47 -1.54 -3.77
N THR A 88 -30.41 -1.17 -2.50
CA THR A 88 -29.50 -1.77 -1.55
C THR A 88 -30.21 -2.16 -0.28
N HIS A 89 -29.83 -3.29 0.28
CA HIS A 89 -30.30 -3.80 1.57
C HIS A 89 -29.10 -4.12 2.45
N PHE A 90 -29.10 -3.65 3.69
CA PHE A 90 -28.07 -4.02 4.65
C PHE A 90 -28.68 -4.26 6.02
N SER A 91 -28.08 -5.20 6.75
CA SER A 91 -28.38 -5.41 8.16
C SER A 91 -27.25 -4.88 9.03
N PHE A 92 -27.59 -4.33 10.19
CA PHE A 92 -26.64 -3.63 11.04
C PHE A 92 -27.01 -3.69 12.52
N ILE A 93 -26.04 -3.42 13.39
CA ILE A 93 -26.21 -3.27 14.83
C ILE A 93 -25.68 -1.89 15.22
N VAL A 94 -26.49 -1.14 15.97
CA VAL A 94 -26.07 0.06 16.69
C VAL A 94 -26.25 -0.21 18.19
N HIS A 95 -25.16 -0.19 18.94
CA HIS A 95 -25.20 -0.54 20.36
C HIS A 95 -24.28 0.33 21.22
N ALA A 96 -24.87 0.98 22.22
CA ALA A 96 -24.16 1.77 23.23
C ALA A 96 -24.15 1.04 24.56
N SER A 97 -22.98 0.98 25.23
CA SER A 97 -22.87 0.35 26.55
C SER A 97 -23.64 1.08 27.65
N ASN A 98 -23.99 2.34 27.43
CA ASN A 98 -24.89 3.11 28.28
C ASN A 98 -25.98 3.76 27.41
N ALA A 99 -27.22 3.36 27.63
CA ALA A 99 -28.38 3.81 26.85
C ALA A 99 -28.65 5.33 26.91
N SER A 100 -28.05 6.02 27.89
CA SER A 100 -28.16 7.47 28.05
C SER A 100 -27.03 8.25 27.36
N PHE A 101 -26.01 7.56 26.82
CA PHE A 101 -24.80 8.15 26.25
C PHE A 101 -24.36 7.36 25.00
N PHE A 102 -25.10 7.55 23.91
CA PHE A 102 -24.80 7.03 22.56
C PHE A 102 -24.06 8.09 21.72
N ALA A 103 -23.55 7.68 20.55
CA ALA A 103 -22.68 8.50 19.70
C ALA A 103 -23.41 9.02 18.46
N ASP A 104 -22.68 9.51 17.45
CA ASP A 104 -23.23 10.24 16.30
C ASP A 104 -23.85 9.38 15.18
N GLY A 105 -23.91 8.04 15.31
CA GLY A 105 -24.51 7.18 14.30
C GLY A 105 -23.60 6.76 13.15
N PHE A 106 -24.19 6.38 12.03
CA PHE A 106 -23.49 5.99 10.80
C PHE A 106 -24.29 6.33 9.55
N ALA A 107 -23.65 6.31 8.39
CA ALA A 107 -24.30 6.62 7.12
C ALA A 107 -23.93 5.63 6.01
N PHE A 108 -24.91 5.28 5.18
CA PHE A 108 -24.68 4.75 3.84
C PHE A 108 -24.43 5.92 2.89
N PHE A 109 -23.29 5.98 2.21
CA PHE A 109 -22.91 7.13 1.38
C PHE A 109 -22.61 6.73 -0.08
N MET A 110 -22.81 7.70 -0.98
CA MET A 110 -22.27 7.72 -2.33
C MET A 110 -21.46 9.01 -2.54
N ALA A 111 -20.27 8.91 -3.10
CA ALA A 111 -19.36 10.03 -3.33
C ALA A 111 -18.48 9.79 -4.57
N PRO A 112 -17.84 10.82 -5.16
CA PRO A 112 -16.90 10.67 -6.27
C PRO A 112 -15.85 9.58 -6.00
N VAL A 113 -15.52 8.81 -7.04
CA VAL A 113 -14.43 7.82 -6.96
C VAL A 113 -13.14 8.52 -6.54
N GLY A 114 -12.51 8.01 -5.48
CA GLY A 114 -11.31 8.61 -4.89
C GLY A 114 -11.58 9.70 -3.85
N SER A 115 -12.85 9.92 -3.47
CA SER A 115 -13.20 10.80 -2.35
C SER A 115 -12.44 10.43 -1.07
N ARG A 116 -12.02 11.45 -0.32
CA ARG A 116 -11.26 11.31 0.93
C ARG A 116 -12.07 11.90 2.08
N ILE A 117 -11.85 11.38 3.29
CA ILE A 117 -12.42 11.94 4.51
C ILE A 117 -11.94 13.40 4.66
N PRO A 118 -12.84 14.40 4.75
CA PRO A 118 -12.44 15.79 4.97
C PRO A 118 -11.69 15.97 6.29
N VAL A 119 -10.84 16.99 6.35
CA VAL A 119 -10.13 17.36 7.59
C VAL A 119 -11.17 17.79 8.64
N GLY A 120 -11.09 17.24 9.85
CA GLY A 120 -11.99 17.58 10.96
C GLY A 120 -13.36 16.90 10.90
N ALA A 121 -13.56 15.89 10.06
CA ALA A 121 -14.84 15.18 9.90
C ALA A 121 -15.16 14.16 11.01
N GLU A 122 -14.65 14.35 12.24
CA GLU A 122 -14.89 13.45 13.38
C GLU A 122 -16.21 13.75 14.10
N GLY A 123 -16.80 12.73 14.74
CA GLY A 123 -18.09 12.85 15.43
C GLY A 123 -19.24 13.01 14.44
N SER A 124 -20.08 14.01 14.68
CA SER A 124 -21.25 14.39 13.86
C SER A 124 -20.99 14.70 12.39
N GLY A 125 -19.72 14.81 11.98
CA GLY A 125 -19.35 14.84 10.57
C GLY A 125 -19.42 13.49 9.85
N LEU A 126 -19.56 12.38 10.60
CA LEU A 126 -19.63 10.98 10.13
C LEU A 126 -18.57 10.59 9.10
N ALA A 127 -17.39 11.20 9.18
CA ALA A 127 -16.33 11.09 8.18
C ALA A 127 -16.74 11.51 6.75
N LEU A 128 -17.82 12.28 6.58
CA LEU A 128 -18.37 12.77 5.31
C LEU A 128 -18.19 14.29 5.12
N ALA A 129 -18.33 15.07 6.19
CA ALA A 129 -18.26 16.52 6.17
C ALA A 129 -17.59 17.07 7.43
N ASN A 130 -17.11 18.31 7.37
CA ASN A 130 -16.65 19.00 8.57
C ASN A 130 -17.89 19.53 9.34
N PRO A 131 -18.15 19.05 10.57
CA PRO A 131 -19.32 19.46 11.36
C PRO A 131 -19.31 20.96 11.69
N ALA A 132 -18.13 21.58 11.86
CA ALA A 132 -18.04 23.00 12.20
C ALA A 132 -18.44 23.93 11.04
N GLU A 133 -18.29 23.46 9.81
CA GLU A 133 -18.60 24.23 8.60
C GLU A 133 -19.89 23.75 7.91
N ASN A 134 -20.48 22.67 8.43
CA ASN A 134 -21.56 21.89 7.81
C ASN A 134 -21.43 21.76 6.28
N SER A 135 -20.19 21.56 5.82
CA SER A 135 -19.84 21.52 4.41
C SER A 135 -18.77 20.48 4.17
N SER A 136 -18.73 19.96 2.94
CA SER A 136 -17.74 18.99 2.51
C SER A 136 -17.05 19.49 1.25
N ALA A 137 -15.73 19.27 1.18
CA ALA A 137 -14.97 19.46 -0.06
C ALA A 137 -15.36 18.45 -1.15
N ASN A 138 -16.07 17.37 -0.78
CA ASN A 138 -16.57 16.38 -1.72
C ASN A 138 -18.07 16.53 -1.86
N HIS A 139 -18.57 16.40 -3.08
CA HIS A 139 -19.99 16.11 -3.25
C HIS A 139 -20.31 14.72 -2.70
N PHE A 140 -21.43 14.58 -1.99
CA PHE A 140 -21.91 13.31 -1.49
C PHE A 140 -23.42 13.30 -1.35
N PHE A 141 -23.95 12.09 -1.41
CA PHE A 141 -25.30 11.72 -1.00
C PHE A 141 -25.15 10.72 0.14
N ALA A 142 -25.96 10.84 1.20
CA ALA A 142 -25.99 9.84 2.24
C ALA A 142 -27.38 9.58 2.80
N VAL A 143 -27.56 8.38 3.35
CA VAL A 143 -28.66 8.01 4.23
C VAL A 143 -28.05 7.81 5.61
N GLU A 144 -28.29 8.76 6.51
CA GLU A 144 -27.77 8.73 7.87
C GLU A 144 -28.74 8.03 8.82
N PHE A 145 -28.19 7.30 9.77
CA PHE A 145 -28.87 6.73 10.93
C PHE A 145 -28.27 7.44 12.14
N ASP A 146 -28.85 8.59 12.46
CA ASP A 146 -28.36 9.46 13.51
C ASP A 146 -29.00 9.10 14.84
N SER A 147 -28.15 8.70 15.79
CA SER A 147 -28.52 8.41 17.16
C SER A 147 -28.39 9.64 18.06
N TYR A 148 -27.60 10.66 17.73
CA TYR A 148 -27.26 11.77 18.62
C TYR A 148 -27.50 13.15 18.04
N ARG A 149 -28.29 13.94 18.76
CA ARG A 149 -28.68 15.29 18.38
C ARG A 149 -27.49 16.27 18.36
N ASN A 150 -27.26 16.87 17.20
CA ASN A 150 -26.36 18.01 16.97
C ASN A 150 -27.14 19.31 16.75
N GLU A 151 -26.42 20.41 16.52
CA GLU A 151 -26.99 21.77 16.42
C GLU A 151 -27.95 21.95 15.22
N TRP A 152 -27.80 21.14 14.17
CA TRP A 152 -28.63 21.16 12.96
C TRP A 152 -29.75 20.12 12.96
N ASP A 153 -29.83 19.26 13.97
CA ASP A 153 -30.78 18.15 14.02
C ASP A 153 -32.11 18.51 14.69
N VAL A 154 -33.15 17.73 14.35
CA VAL A 154 -34.41 17.72 15.12
C VAL A 154 -34.25 16.96 16.44
N VAL A 155 -35.25 17.06 17.33
CA VAL A 155 -35.16 16.69 18.75
C VAL A 155 -34.93 15.18 19.03
N LEU A 156 -35.03 14.29 18.02
CA LEU A 156 -35.05 12.83 18.21
C LEU A 156 -34.04 12.10 17.32
N PRO A 157 -33.56 10.91 17.73
CA PRO A 157 -32.86 9.98 16.84
C PRO A 157 -33.65 9.77 15.56
N HIS A 158 -32.99 9.81 14.42
CA HIS A 158 -33.66 9.86 13.14
C HIS A 158 -32.88 9.14 12.04
N VAL A 159 -33.62 8.75 10.99
CA VAL A 159 -33.03 8.39 9.71
C VAL A 159 -33.18 9.59 8.78
N GLY A 160 -32.07 9.99 8.19
CA GLY A 160 -31.94 11.21 7.42
C GLY A 160 -31.49 10.97 5.98
N ILE A 161 -31.76 11.94 5.10
CA ILE A 161 -31.20 11.99 3.74
C ILE A 161 -30.37 13.25 3.62
N ASP A 162 -29.09 13.08 3.34
CA ASP A 162 -28.09 14.13 3.29
C ASP A 162 -27.61 14.37 1.87
N ILE A 163 -27.42 15.65 1.52
CA ILE A 163 -26.94 16.07 0.21
C ILE A 163 -25.91 17.18 0.40
N ASN A 164 -24.63 16.85 0.23
CA ASN A 164 -23.48 17.77 0.35
C ASN A 164 -23.37 18.52 1.70
N SER A 165 -24.13 18.11 2.72
CA SER A 165 -24.26 18.72 4.05
C SER A 165 -24.74 17.64 5.02
N MET A 166 -24.43 17.74 6.31
CA MET A 166 -24.98 16.87 7.36
C MET A 166 -26.38 17.33 7.81
N GLY A 167 -26.90 18.41 7.24
CA GLY A 167 -28.29 18.80 7.45
C GLY A 167 -29.22 17.99 6.56
N SER A 168 -29.94 17.05 7.15
CA SER A 168 -30.91 16.21 6.45
C SER A 168 -32.02 16.99 5.73
N VAL A 169 -32.22 16.71 4.44
CA VAL A 169 -33.31 17.30 3.63
C VAL A 169 -34.64 16.57 3.78
N SER A 170 -34.63 15.37 4.36
CA SER A 170 -35.80 14.56 4.69
C SER A 170 -35.45 13.68 5.88
N ILE A 171 -36.37 13.54 6.83
CA ILE A 171 -36.15 12.84 8.09
C ILE A 171 -37.34 11.92 8.43
N ALA A 172 -37.06 10.82 9.11
CA ALA A 172 -38.06 10.02 9.80
C ALA A 172 -37.56 9.60 11.18
N ASN A 173 -38.46 9.57 12.16
CA ASN A 173 -38.13 9.17 13.52
C ASN A 173 -37.58 7.74 13.57
N TRP A 174 -36.47 7.55 14.29
CA TRP A 174 -35.83 6.26 14.47
C TRP A 174 -35.82 5.85 15.95
N ASP A 175 -37.00 5.45 16.44
CA ASP A 175 -37.19 4.99 17.82
C ASP A 175 -36.58 3.60 18.02
N ASN A 176 -35.27 3.55 18.22
CA ASN A 176 -34.48 2.33 18.37
C ASN A 176 -33.84 2.24 19.77
N SER A 177 -33.87 1.04 20.35
CA SER A 177 -33.20 0.74 21.62
C SER A 177 -31.71 0.48 21.39
N PHE A 178 -30.86 1.45 21.76
CA PHE A 178 -29.41 1.34 21.67
C PHE A 178 -28.76 0.50 22.79
N ALA A 179 -29.53 0.16 23.82
CA ALA A 179 -29.06 -0.66 24.95
C ALA A 179 -28.93 -2.15 24.61
N GLN A 180 -29.58 -2.59 23.53
CA GLN A 180 -29.65 -3.99 23.14
C GLN A 180 -28.94 -4.18 21.80
N ARG A 181 -28.20 -5.28 21.66
CA ARG A 181 -27.58 -5.67 20.39
C ARG A 181 -28.61 -6.31 19.46
N VAL A 182 -29.53 -5.51 18.95
CA VAL A 182 -30.55 -5.95 18.00
C VAL A 182 -30.07 -5.72 16.57
N VAL A 183 -30.31 -6.70 15.71
CA VAL A 183 -30.07 -6.57 14.28
C VAL A 183 -31.22 -5.79 13.68
N ASN A 184 -30.90 -4.66 13.04
CA ASN A 184 -31.80 -3.86 12.24
C ASN A 184 -31.52 -4.05 10.75
N ASP A 185 -32.51 -3.75 9.92
CA ASP A 185 -32.43 -3.80 8.47
C ASP A 185 -32.79 -2.45 7.86
N ALA A 186 -32.12 -2.10 6.76
CA ALA A 186 -32.45 -0.93 5.95
C ALA A 186 -32.42 -1.26 4.47
N TRP A 187 -33.38 -0.70 3.73
CA TRP A 187 -33.50 -0.75 2.28
C TRP A 187 -33.48 0.67 1.73
N VAL A 188 -32.53 0.95 0.84
CA VAL A 188 -32.47 2.21 0.09
C VAL A 188 -32.72 1.88 -1.38
N SER A 189 -33.74 2.48 -1.97
CA SER A 189 -34.15 2.25 -3.35
C SER A 189 -34.29 3.57 -4.09
N TYR A 190 -33.65 3.68 -5.25
CA TYR A 190 -33.75 4.84 -6.11
C TYR A 190 -34.33 4.45 -7.47
N ARG A 191 -35.39 5.15 -7.88
CA ARG A 191 -36.02 4.99 -9.19
C ARG A 191 -35.75 6.23 -10.04
N SER A 192 -34.92 6.06 -11.07
CA SER A 192 -34.50 7.12 -12.00
C SER A 192 -35.67 7.77 -12.74
N SER A 193 -36.67 6.97 -13.16
CA SER A 193 -37.82 7.45 -13.94
C SER A 193 -38.70 8.44 -13.18
N SER A 194 -38.80 8.31 -11.87
CA SER A 194 -39.55 9.22 -10.99
C SER A 194 -38.65 10.11 -10.13
N LYS A 195 -37.32 9.96 -10.25
CA LYS A 195 -36.32 10.61 -9.38
C LYS A 195 -36.61 10.43 -7.89
N LEU A 196 -37.18 9.28 -7.53
CA LEU A 196 -37.69 9.03 -6.18
C LEU A 196 -36.70 8.13 -5.44
N LEU A 197 -36.18 8.65 -4.34
CA LEU A 197 -35.43 7.91 -3.35
C LEU A 197 -36.38 7.48 -2.23
N THR A 198 -36.37 6.20 -1.90
CA THR A 198 -37.14 5.62 -0.80
C THR A 198 -36.20 4.88 0.13
N VAL A 199 -36.29 5.20 1.41
CA VAL A 199 -35.58 4.52 2.50
C VAL A 199 -36.62 3.84 3.37
N VAL A 200 -36.47 2.54 3.59
CA VAL A 200 -37.27 1.76 4.53
C VAL A 200 -36.31 1.19 5.56
N PHE A 201 -36.66 1.23 6.84
CA PHE A 201 -35.77 0.77 7.90
C PHE A 201 -36.54 0.13 9.03
N THR A 202 -35.88 -0.70 9.82
CA THR A 202 -36.42 -1.22 11.07
C THR A 202 -35.94 -0.39 12.26
N SER A 203 -36.77 -0.36 13.30
CA SER A 203 -36.38 0.08 14.63
C SER A 203 -36.84 -0.94 15.65
N PHE A 204 -36.14 -1.08 16.76
CA PHE A 204 -36.56 -1.96 17.84
C PHE A 204 -36.92 -1.16 19.09
N SER A 205 -38.20 -1.07 19.41
CA SER A 205 -38.69 -0.43 20.63
C SER A 205 -39.79 -1.25 21.29
N ASN A 206 -39.87 -1.15 22.63
CA ASN A 206 -40.86 -1.86 23.45
C ASN A 206 -40.94 -3.38 23.22
N GLY A 207 -39.80 -4.03 22.92
CA GLY A 207 -39.73 -5.47 22.71
C GLY A 207 -40.24 -5.95 21.34
N SER A 208 -40.48 -5.03 20.40
CA SER A 208 -40.98 -5.33 19.06
C SER A 208 -40.19 -4.60 17.97
N THR A 209 -40.03 -5.24 16.82
CA THR A 209 -39.47 -4.59 15.63
C THR A 209 -40.57 -3.84 14.89
N GLN A 210 -40.37 -2.54 14.69
CA GLN A 210 -41.24 -1.65 13.91
C GLN A 210 -40.55 -1.30 12.59
N ARG A 211 -41.33 -0.82 11.62
CA ARG A 211 -40.83 -0.38 10.31
C ARG A 211 -41.13 1.09 10.10
N GLY A 212 -40.09 1.86 9.80
CA GLY A 212 -40.17 3.25 9.37
C GLY A 212 -39.85 3.39 7.88
N SER A 213 -40.17 4.56 7.33
CA SER A 213 -39.80 4.91 5.96
C SER A 213 -39.71 6.42 5.76
N LEU A 214 -38.82 6.85 4.88
CA LEU A 214 -38.80 8.21 4.35
C LEU A 214 -38.56 8.22 2.84
N ASN A 215 -38.96 9.32 2.21
CA ASN A 215 -38.91 9.48 0.77
C ASN A 215 -38.33 10.87 0.46
N HIS A 216 -37.63 10.99 -0.65
CA HIS A 216 -37.18 12.29 -1.16
C HIS A 216 -37.07 12.27 -2.68
N THR A 217 -37.55 13.32 -3.34
CA THR A 217 -37.43 13.45 -4.81
C THR A 217 -36.16 14.21 -5.13
N ILE A 218 -35.20 13.55 -5.78
CA ILE A 218 -33.86 14.08 -6.06
C ILE A 218 -33.35 13.58 -7.40
N ASP A 219 -32.75 14.47 -8.18
CA ASP A 219 -31.97 14.09 -9.35
C ASP A 219 -30.49 13.92 -8.95
N LEU A 220 -30.03 12.67 -8.83
CA LEU A 220 -28.65 12.42 -8.38
C LEU A 220 -27.58 12.97 -9.33
N ARG A 221 -27.92 13.28 -10.59
CA ARG A 221 -26.99 13.89 -11.57
C ARG A 221 -26.59 15.31 -11.20
N ASP A 222 -27.43 16.02 -10.45
CA ASP A 222 -27.17 17.40 -10.04
C ASP A 222 -26.08 17.47 -8.96
N TYR A 223 -25.80 16.34 -8.28
CA TYR A 223 -24.91 16.28 -7.12
C TYR A 223 -23.75 15.30 -7.29
N LEU A 224 -23.90 14.22 -8.06
CA LEU A 224 -22.90 13.16 -8.16
C LEU A 224 -22.37 13.00 -9.59
N PRO A 225 -21.06 12.69 -9.75
CA PRO A 225 -20.47 12.41 -11.06
C PRO A 225 -20.96 11.05 -11.61
N LYS A 226 -20.68 10.80 -12.89
CA LYS A 226 -21.05 9.55 -13.57
C LYS A 226 -20.54 8.27 -12.90
N MET A 227 -19.38 8.33 -12.26
CA MET A 227 -18.80 7.19 -11.53
C MET A 227 -18.72 7.55 -10.04
N VAL A 228 -19.35 6.75 -9.19
CA VAL A 228 -19.35 6.95 -7.74
C VAL A 228 -18.77 5.74 -7.01
N SER A 229 -18.09 6.02 -5.90
CA SER A 229 -17.81 5.04 -4.87
C SER A 229 -18.88 5.11 -3.79
N PHE A 230 -19.19 3.99 -3.15
CA PHE A 230 -20.25 3.91 -2.15
C PHE A 230 -19.90 2.90 -1.06
N GLY A 231 -20.50 3.07 0.11
CA GLY A 231 -20.20 2.25 1.27
C GLY A 231 -20.77 2.86 2.55
N PHE A 232 -20.09 2.64 3.67
CA PHE A 232 -20.53 3.07 4.99
C PHE A 232 -19.48 3.92 5.68
N SER A 233 -19.92 4.92 6.45
CA SER A 233 -19.05 5.77 7.25
C SER A 233 -19.65 6.05 8.63
N SER A 234 -18.80 6.33 9.60
CA SER A 234 -19.23 6.70 10.96
C SER A 234 -18.15 7.53 11.64
N GLY A 235 -18.56 8.36 12.61
CA GLY A 235 -17.70 9.15 13.46
C GLY A 235 -18.23 9.14 14.89
N THR A 236 -17.33 9.29 15.86
CA THR A 236 -17.67 9.40 17.28
C THR A 236 -16.69 10.36 17.97
N ARG A 237 -17.18 11.09 18.97
CA ARG A 237 -16.36 11.93 19.87
C ARG A 237 -16.38 11.40 21.31
N GLU A 238 -17.04 12.11 22.22
CA GLU A 238 -16.99 11.85 23.67
C GLU A 238 -17.70 10.55 24.07
N TYR A 239 -18.76 10.18 23.35
CA TYR A 239 -19.53 8.97 23.54
C TYR A 239 -19.31 8.00 22.39
N PHE A 240 -19.31 6.70 22.69
CA PHE A 240 -19.05 5.64 21.72
C PHE A 240 -20.23 4.67 21.65
N GLU A 241 -20.59 4.31 20.43
CA GLU A 241 -21.47 3.19 20.13
C GLU A 241 -20.86 2.31 19.06
N GLU A 242 -21.19 1.03 19.11
CA GLU A 242 -20.80 0.04 18.11
C GLU A 242 -21.67 0.22 16.88
N ASN A 243 -21.09 0.70 15.78
CA ASN A 243 -21.71 0.77 14.45
C ASN A 243 -21.18 -0.34 13.56
N ASN A 244 -21.97 -1.40 13.36
CA ASN A 244 -21.50 -2.64 12.75
C ASN A 244 -22.44 -3.16 11.66
N ILE A 245 -21.95 -3.25 10.42
CA ILE A 245 -22.71 -3.74 9.26
C ILE A 245 -22.51 -5.25 9.09
N ARG A 246 -23.60 -6.03 9.19
CA ARG A 246 -23.59 -7.50 9.25
C ARG A 246 -23.76 -8.17 7.89
N SER A 247 -24.61 -7.62 7.04
CA SER A 247 -24.84 -8.11 5.67
C SER A 247 -25.07 -6.94 4.73
N TRP A 248 -24.80 -7.14 3.44
CA TRP A 248 -25.02 -6.10 2.45
C TRP A 248 -25.28 -6.67 1.05
N GLU A 249 -26.39 -6.24 0.46
CA GLU A 249 -26.79 -6.51 -0.92
C GLU A 249 -26.95 -5.20 -1.69
N PHE A 250 -26.54 -5.20 -2.94
CA PHE A 250 -26.68 -4.07 -3.85
C PHE A 250 -27.03 -4.57 -5.26
N ASN A 251 -27.96 -3.89 -5.92
CA ASN A 251 -28.40 -4.16 -7.27
C ASN A 251 -28.61 -2.83 -8.01
N SER A 252 -28.19 -2.73 -9.26
CA SER A 252 -28.40 -1.56 -10.11
C SER A 252 -28.69 -1.94 -11.56
N THR A 253 -29.38 -1.06 -12.27
CA THR A 253 -29.53 -1.16 -13.74
C THR A 253 -28.36 -0.50 -14.46
N SER A 254 -28.15 -0.84 -15.73
CA SER A 254 -27.18 -0.12 -16.55
C SER A 254 -27.77 1.22 -17.00
N PRO A 255 -27.06 2.36 -16.85
CA PRO A 255 -27.49 3.63 -17.40
C PRO A 255 -27.27 3.71 -18.92
N VAL A 256 -26.61 2.75 -19.56
CA VAL A 256 -26.40 2.78 -21.02
C VAL A 256 -27.54 2.05 -21.72
N HIS A 257 -28.35 2.80 -22.47
CA HIS A 257 -29.31 2.22 -23.40
C HIS A 257 -28.57 1.71 -24.65
N GLU A 258 -28.61 0.40 -24.89
CA GLU A 258 -28.38 -0.12 -26.23
C GLU A 258 -29.53 0.38 -27.11
N GLU A 259 -29.27 1.31 -28.02
CA GLU A 259 -30.20 1.63 -29.12
C GLU A 259 -30.32 0.40 -30.04
N TYR A 260 -31.16 -0.57 -29.66
CA TYR A 260 -31.83 -1.39 -30.65
C TYR A 260 -32.92 -0.52 -31.28
N SER A 261 -32.55 0.19 -32.34
CA SER A 261 -33.49 0.90 -33.20
C SER A 261 -34.53 -0.09 -33.76
N SER A 262 -35.67 -0.20 -33.08
CA SER A 262 -36.85 -0.91 -33.54
C SER A 262 -37.68 0.01 -34.42
N VAL A 263 -37.35 0.11 -35.71
CA VAL A 263 -38.30 0.59 -36.71
C VAL A 263 -38.39 -0.44 -37.82
N GLY A 264 -39.57 -1.02 -37.97
CA GLY A 264 -39.86 -2.13 -38.85
C GLY A 264 -39.47 -1.88 -40.29
N ARG A 265 -38.66 -2.79 -40.85
CA ARG A 265 -38.64 -3.06 -42.29
C ARG A 265 -38.28 -4.52 -42.50
N LYS A 266 -39.27 -5.30 -42.97
CA LYS A 266 -39.05 -6.63 -43.56
C LYS A 266 -37.89 -6.54 -44.56
N ARG A 267 -36.82 -7.35 -44.43
CA ARG A 267 -36.04 -7.77 -45.60
C ARG A 267 -35.10 -8.95 -45.36
N ARG A 268 -34.99 -9.72 -46.45
CA ARG A 268 -34.18 -10.90 -46.77
C ARG A 268 -32.77 -10.88 -46.16
N ALA A 269 -32.28 -12.07 -45.81
CA ALA A 269 -30.92 -12.31 -45.34
C ALA A 269 -29.87 -11.80 -46.36
N ASN A 270 -29.01 -10.89 -45.90
CA ASN A 270 -27.91 -10.32 -46.67
C ASN A 270 -26.63 -11.16 -46.50
N ILE A 271 -26.23 -11.85 -47.57
CA ILE A 271 -25.02 -12.68 -47.67
C ILE A 271 -23.73 -11.91 -47.27
N GLY A 272 -23.70 -10.58 -47.45
CA GLY A 272 -22.57 -9.73 -47.06
C GLY A 272 -22.27 -9.72 -45.55
N PHE A 273 -23.27 -9.92 -44.68
CA PHE A 273 -23.06 -9.95 -43.22
C PHE A 273 -22.33 -11.23 -42.78
N ILE A 274 -22.63 -12.37 -43.41
CA ILE A 274 -22.00 -13.66 -43.11
C ILE A 274 -20.53 -13.67 -43.55
N VAL A 275 -20.23 -13.08 -44.72
CA VAL A 275 -18.84 -12.95 -45.22
C VAL A 275 -18.03 -12.00 -44.34
N GLY A 276 -18.61 -10.87 -43.90
CA GLY A 276 -17.96 -9.94 -42.98
C GLY A 276 -17.61 -10.56 -41.62
N LEU A 277 -18.54 -11.34 -41.04
CA LEU A 277 -18.32 -12.04 -39.76
C LEU A 277 -17.21 -13.10 -39.85
N SER A 278 -17.17 -13.82 -40.98
CA SER A 278 -16.16 -14.86 -41.23
C SER A 278 -14.75 -14.26 -41.35
N VAL A 279 -14.62 -13.13 -42.06
CA VAL A 279 -13.34 -12.43 -42.20
C VAL A 279 -12.92 -11.77 -40.88
N GLY A 280 -13.85 -11.20 -40.12
CA GLY A 280 -13.57 -10.61 -38.81
C GLY A 280 -13.04 -11.63 -37.78
N ILE A 281 -13.62 -12.83 -37.74
CA ILE A 281 -13.16 -13.91 -36.86
C ILE A 281 -11.74 -14.38 -37.24
N LEU A 282 -11.45 -14.51 -38.54
CA LEU A 282 -10.11 -14.88 -39.00
C LEU A 282 -9.05 -13.82 -38.64
N VAL A 283 -9.37 -12.53 -38.79
CA VAL A 283 -8.46 -11.44 -38.39
C VAL A 283 -8.21 -11.43 -36.88
N LEU A 284 -9.23 -11.71 -36.07
CA LEU A 284 -9.06 -11.83 -34.61
C LEU A 284 -8.19 -13.03 -34.23
N ILE A 285 -8.41 -14.20 -34.84
CA ILE A 285 -7.60 -15.41 -34.57
C ILE A 285 -6.14 -15.17 -34.95
N PHE A 286 -5.87 -14.61 -36.13
CA PHE A 286 -4.51 -14.26 -36.55
C PHE A 286 -3.91 -13.16 -35.67
N GLY A 287 -4.69 -12.17 -35.24
CA GLY A 287 -4.26 -11.14 -34.30
C GLY A 287 -3.86 -11.72 -32.93
N PHE A 288 -4.67 -12.61 -32.37
CA PHE A 288 -4.36 -13.30 -31.12
C PHE A 288 -3.16 -14.24 -31.25
N ALA A 289 -3.02 -14.95 -32.37
CA ALA A 289 -1.86 -15.79 -32.64
C ALA A 289 -0.58 -14.94 -32.78
N LEU A 290 -0.66 -13.76 -33.38
CA LEU A 290 0.47 -12.85 -33.57
C LEU A 290 0.84 -12.17 -32.23
N VAL A 291 -0.12 -11.75 -31.42
CA VAL A 291 0.11 -11.28 -30.04
C VAL A 291 0.70 -12.40 -29.19
N GLY A 292 0.18 -13.62 -29.27
CA GLY A 292 0.72 -14.79 -28.59
C GLY A 292 2.15 -15.11 -29.02
N CYS A 293 2.46 -15.00 -30.32
CA CYS A 293 3.79 -15.18 -30.87
C CYS A 293 4.75 -14.06 -30.43
N LEU A 294 4.29 -12.80 -30.38
CA LEU A 294 5.06 -11.68 -29.84
C LEU A 294 5.28 -11.81 -28.34
N TRP A 295 4.31 -12.32 -27.59
CA TRP A 295 4.44 -12.54 -26.15
C TRP A 295 5.33 -13.72 -25.84
N TRP A 296 5.26 -14.77 -26.65
CA TRP A 296 6.20 -15.89 -26.59
C TRP A 296 7.61 -15.41 -26.95
N LYS A 297 7.79 -14.61 -28.01
CA LYS A 297 9.07 -13.96 -28.32
C LYS A 297 9.56 -13.06 -27.19
N LYS A 298 8.68 -12.29 -26.55
CA LYS A 298 9.05 -11.41 -25.43
C LYS A 298 9.45 -12.21 -24.20
N ARG A 299 8.68 -13.25 -23.82
CA ARG A 299 9.02 -14.15 -22.72
C ARG A 299 10.34 -14.89 -23.00
N LYS A 300 10.49 -15.39 -24.22
CA LYS A 300 11.73 -16.02 -24.67
C LYS A 300 12.90 -15.03 -24.63
N HIS A 301 12.70 -13.77 -25.01
CA HIS A 301 13.71 -12.71 -24.91
C HIS A 301 14.07 -12.38 -23.44
N TRP A 302 13.12 -12.45 -22.50
CA TRP A 302 13.44 -12.27 -21.07
C TRP A 302 14.18 -13.46 -20.47
N ASP A 303 13.76 -14.68 -20.83
CA ASP A 303 14.46 -15.91 -20.44
C ASP A 303 15.87 -15.91 -21.07
N GLU A 304 15.99 -15.45 -22.31
CA GLU A 304 17.27 -15.23 -23.02
C GLU A 304 18.09 -14.09 -22.39
N GLU A 305 17.50 -12.97 -21.95
CA GLU A 305 18.20 -11.90 -21.22
C GLU A 305 18.69 -12.35 -19.84
N GLU A 306 17.91 -13.15 -19.12
CA GLU A 306 18.33 -13.72 -17.83
C GLU A 306 19.45 -14.75 -18.03
N GLU A 307 19.34 -15.61 -19.05
CA GLU A 307 20.40 -16.53 -19.44
C GLU A 307 21.65 -15.81 -19.98
N GLU A 308 21.50 -14.72 -20.73
CA GLU A 308 22.58 -13.88 -21.26
C GLU A 308 23.29 -13.12 -20.14
N LEU A 309 22.56 -12.52 -19.19
CA LEU A 309 23.15 -11.92 -17.99
C LEU A 309 23.92 -12.96 -17.16
N VAL A 310 23.40 -14.18 -17.05
CA VAL A 310 24.09 -15.27 -16.35
C VAL A 310 25.32 -15.74 -17.12
N ARG A 311 25.26 -15.84 -18.45
CA ARG A 311 26.42 -16.18 -19.30
C ARG A 311 27.48 -15.10 -19.28
N ASP A 312 27.11 -13.83 -19.42
CA ASP A 312 28.02 -12.69 -19.33
C ASP A 312 28.71 -12.65 -17.97
N MET A 313 27.97 -12.95 -16.89
CA MET A 313 28.56 -13.11 -15.56
C MET A 313 29.54 -14.29 -15.54
N GLU A 314 29.15 -15.48 -15.99
CA GLU A 314 30.00 -16.67 -16.03
C GLU A 314 31.31 -16.43 -16.82
N ASP A 315 31.23 -15.82 -18.00
CA ASP A 315 32.35 -15.49 -18.87
C ASP A 315 33.30 -14.44 -18.25
N GLU A 316 32.78 -13.49 -17.46
CA GLU A 316 33.60 -12.53 -16.71
C GLU A 316 34.30 -13.17 -15.49
N PHE A 317 33.64 -14.12 -14.81
CA PHE A 317 34.17 -14.77 -13.61
C PHE A 317 35.23 -15.86 -13.91
N GLU A 318 35.21 -16.47 -15.10
CA GLU A 318 36.23 -17.45 -15.52
C GLU A 318 37.63 -16.85 -15.74
N ARG A 319 37.78 -15.52 -15.72
CA ARG A 319 39.08 -14.82 -15.84
C ARG A 319 39.87 -14.70 -14.51
N GLY A 320 39.44 -15.37 -13.44
CA GLY A 320 40.36 -15.88 -12.39
C GLY A 320 40.65 -15.01 -11.16
N ARG A 321 39.91 -13.92 -10.87
CA ARG A 321 40.09 -13.11 -9.62
C ARG A 321 38.79 -12.64 -8.94
N GLY A 322 37.63 -13.09 -9.41
CA GLY A 322 36.31 -12.69 -8.89
C GLY A 322 35.71 -13.66 -7.85
N PRO A 323 34.59 -13.29 -7.22
CA PRO A 323 33.76 -14.17 -6.41
C PRO A 323 33.54 -15.57 -7.00
N LYS A 324 33.68 -16.62 -6.18
CA LYS A 324 33.55 -18.02 -6.59
C LYS A 324 32.07 -18.42 -6.77
N LYS A 325 31.76 -19.18 -7.84
CA LYS A 325 30.47 -19.85 -7.99
C LYS A 325 30.38 -21.06 -7.06
N PHE A 326 29.35 -21.11 -6.23
CA PHE A 326 29.05 -22.21 -5.31
C PHE A 326 27.81 -22.98 -5.78
N SER A 327 27.79 -24.29 -5.51
CA SER A 327 26.57 -25.07 -5.70
C SER A 327 25.58 -24.85 -4.55
N TYR A 328 24.28 -24.98 -4.82
CA TYR A 328 23.26 -24.92 -3.77
C TYR A 328 23.53 -25.97 -2.70
N ARG A 329 24.00 -27.15 -3.10
CA ARG A 329 24.27 -28.27 -2.18
C ARG A 329 25.39 -27.92 -1.20
N ASP A 330 26.43 -27.24 -1.65
CA ASP A 330 27.53 -26.83 -0.77
C ASP A 330 27.08 -25.79 0.25
N LEU A 331 26.31 -24.79 -0.19
CA LEU A 331 25.78 -23.75 0.70
C LEU A 331 24.72 -24.29 1.68
N ALA A 332 23.88 -25.23 1.23
CA ALA A 332 22.95 -25.93 2.09
C ALA A 332 23.69 -26.74 3.16
N ARG A 333 24.76 -27.48 2.80
CA ARG A 333 25.59 -28.20 3.77
C ARG A 333 26.26 -27.24 4.75
N ALA A 334 26.83 -26.15 4.26
CA ALA A 334 27.52 -25.15 5.06
C ALA A 334 26.63 -24.50 6.14
N THR A 335 25.31 -24.44 5.90
CA THR A 335 24.31 -23.80 6.78
C THR A 335 23.42 -24.80 7.53
N SER A 336 23.76 -26.10 7.51
CA SER A 336 22.90 -27.16 8.06
C SER A 336 21.47 -27.11 7.50
N ASN A 337 21.35 -27.01 6.18
CA ASN A 337 20.11 -26.80 5.42
C ASN A 337 19.35 -25.53 5.82
N PHE A 338 20.07 -24.42 5.98
CA PHE A 338 19.51 -23.13 6.41
C PHE A 338 18.73 -23.24 7.72
N ALA A 339 19.28 -23.97 8.69
CA ALA A 339 18.67 -24.15 10.00
C ALA A 339 18.46 -22.79 10.68
N VAL A 340 17.34 -22.65 11.40
CA VAL A 340 16.99 -21.42 12.12
C VAL A 340 18.10 -21.02 13.11
N ALA A 341 18.78 -22.00 13.72
CA ALA A 341 19.90 -21.76 14.63
C ALA A 341 21.12 -21.07 13.96
N GLN A 342 21.24 -21.16 12.63
CA GLN A 342 22.29 -20.48 11.87
C GLN A 342 21.85 -19.12 11.35
N LYS A 343 20.60 -18.68 11.59
CA LYS A 343 20.10 -17.40 11.08
C LYS A 343 20.75 -16.23 11.83
N LEU A 344 21.43 -15.36 11.08
CA LEU A 344 22.06 -14.13 11.58
C LEU A 344 21.08 -12.95 11.55
N GLY A 345 20.16 -12.95 10.60
CA GLY A 345 19.17 -11.90 10.44
C GLY A 345 18.21 -12.15 9.28
N GLU A 346 17.20 -11.30 9.18
CA GLU A 346 16.19 -11.29 8.12
C GLU A 346 15.81 -9.86 7.79
N GLY A 347 15.70 -9.56 6.50
CA GLY A 347 15.22 -8.27 6.00
C GLY A 347 14.34 -8.46 4.78
N GLY A 348 13.93 -7.36 4.14
CA GLY A 348 13.07 -7.39 2.93
C GLY A 348 13.68 -8.15 1.74
N PHE A 349 14.99 -8.44 1.81
CA PHE A 349 15.76 -9.08 0.75
C PHE A 349 16.04 -10.56 1.02
N GLY A 350 15.49 -11.12 2.11
CA GLY A 350 15.64 -12.51 2.49
C GLY A 350 16.45 -12.71 3.78
N GLY A 351 16.81 -13.97 4.04
CA GLY A 351 17.47 -14.38 5.28
C GLY A 351 18.98 -14.50 5.11
N VAL A 352 19.74 -14.08 6.14
CA VAL A 352 21.19 -14.25 6.19
C VAL A 352 21.54 -15.33 7.19
N TYR A 353 22.39 -16.28 6.80
CA TYR A 353 22.75 -17.46 7.59
C TYR A 353 24.25 -17.53 7.78
N LYS A 354 24.70 -17.91 8.98
CA LYS A 354 26.08 -18.30 9.25
C LYS A 354 26.34 -19.62 8.56
N GLY A 355 27.41 -19.67 7.78
CA GLY A 355 27.87 -20.87 7.12
C GLY A 355 29.32 -21.19 7.47
N TYR A 356 29.69 -22.46 7.33
CA TYR A 356 31.07 -22.90 7.39
C TYR A 356 31.45 -23.60 6.08
N LEU A 357 32.37 -23.00 5.32
CA LEU A 357 32.87 -23.54 4.06
C LEU A 357 34.05 -24.47 4.34
N GLN A 358 33.81 -25.77 4.28
CA GLN A 358 34.83 -26.80 4.58
C GLN A 358 36.04 -26.72 3.63
N ALA A 359 35.83 -26.37 2.36
CA ALA A 359 36.91 -26.32 1.37
C ALA A 359 37.94 -25.21 1.61
N SER A 360 37.54 -24.14 2.30
CA SER A 360 38.38 -22.97 2.60
C SER A 360 38.57 -22.72 4.09
N ASP A 361 38.13 -23.66 4.95
CA ASP A 361 38.19 -23.57 6.42
C ASP A 361 37.79 -22.18 6.95
N SER A 362 36.62 -21.71 6.53
CA SER A 362 36.20 -20.33 6.78
C SER A 362 34.73 -20.20 7.13
N HIS A 363 34.45 -19.33 8.09
CA HIS A 363 33.10 -18.93 8.41
C HIS A 363 32.64 -17.80 7.49
N VAL A 364 31.42 -17.91 7.00
CA VAL A 364 30.84 -16.98 6.01
C VAL A 364 29.43 -16.56 6.40
N ALA A 365 28.96 -15.46 5.82
CA ALA A 365 27.55 -15.06 5.85
C ALA A 365 26.91 -15.34 4.49
N ILE A 366 25.87 -16.17 4.47
CA ILE A 366 25.16 -16.60 3.27
C ILE A 366 23.80 -15.90 3.25
N LYS A 367 23.65 -14.90 2.38
CA LYS A 367 22.40 -14.18 2.11
C LYS A 367 21.60 -14.98 1.10
N LYS A 368 20.47 -15.54 1.52
CA LYS A 368 19.50 -16.25 0.66
C LYS A 368 18.43 -15.26 0.23
N VAL A 369 18.42 -14.93 -1.05
CA VAL A 369 17.49 -13.94 -1.63
C VAL A 369 16.08 -14.51 -1.67
N SER A 370 15.09 -13.72 -1.27
CA SER A 370 13.69 -14.12 -1.38
C SER A 370 13.26 -14.17 -2.86
N GLN A 371 12.69 -15.30 -3.27
CA GLN A 371 12.16 -15.50 -4.63
C GLN A 371 10.77 -14.89 -4.82
N GLU A 372 10.17 -14.33 -3.76
CA GLU A 372 8.77 -13.91 -3.76
C GLU A 372 8.56 -12.54 -4.45
N SER A 373 9.64 -11.81 -4.80
CA SER A 373 9.55 -10.50 -5.45
C SER A 373 10.50 -10.34 -6.65
N ARG A 374 10.05 -9.61 -7.68
CA ARG A 374 10.87 -9.22 -8.85
C ARG A 374 12.03 -8.31 -8.49
N GLN A 375 11.89 -7.60 -7.39
CA GLN A 375 12.91 -6.70 -6.88
C GLN A 375 14.15 -7.47 -6.40
N GLY A 376 13.96 -8.64 -5.77
CA GLY A 376 15.06 -9.48 -5.27
C GLY A 376 16.01 -9.97 -6.38
N ILE A 377 15.50 -10.33 -7.57
CA ILE A 377 16.35 -10.74 -8.70
C ILE A 377 17.19 -9.56 -9.21
N LYS A 378 16.56 -8.37 -9.36
CA LYS A 378 17.26 -7.16 -9.80
C LYS A 378 18.35 -6.74 -8.82
N GLU A 379 18.09 -6.87 -7.53
CA GLU A 379 19.05 -6.58 -6.49
C GLU A 379 20.19 -7.60 -6.45
N TYR A 380 19.90 -8.89 -6.59
CA TYR A 380 20.91 -9.92 -6.75
C TYR A 380 21.84 -9.62 -7.93
N ALA A 381 21.28 -9.34 -9.11
CA ALA A 381 22.06 -9.02 -10.30
C ALA A 381 22.89 -7.74 -10.12
N SER A 382 22.30 -6.69 -9.54
CA SER A 382 22.98 -5.43 -9.23
C SER A 382 24.14 -5.64 -8.27
N GLU A 383 23.89 -6.40 -7.20
CA GLU A 383 24.86 -6.70 -6.16
C GLU A 383 26.03 -7.49 -6.76
N VAL A 384 25.78 -8.61 -7.46
CA VAL A 384 26.86 -9.38 -8.10
C VAL A 384 27.63 -8.53 -9.10
N ARG A 385 26.96 -7.74 -9.95
CA ARG A 385 27.63 -6.92 -10.97
C ARG A 385 28.54 -5.86 -10.37
N ILE A 386 28.12 -5.20 -9.29
CA ILE A 386 28.85 -4.09 -8.67
C ILE A 386 29.90 -4.61 -7.68
N ILE A 387 29.49 -5.36 -6.66
CA ILE A 387 30.39 -5.73 -5.55
C ILE A 387 31.48 -6.73 -5.97
N SER A 388 31.28 -7.48 -7.06
CA SER A 388 32.29 -8.41 -7.58
C SER A 388 33.58 -7.71 -8.02
N ARG A 389 33.46 -6.47 -8.51
CA ARG A 389 34.56 -5.65 -9.06
C ARG A 389 35.18 -4.71 -8.03
N LEU A 390 34.43 -4.37 -6.98
CA LEU A 390 34.90 -3.48 -5.92
C LEU A 390 35.82 -4.20 -4.93
N ARG A 391 36.93 -3.55 -4.56
CA ARG A 391 37.87 -4.04 -3.54
C ARG A 391 38.34 -2.87 -2.69
N HIS A 392 37.85 -2.79 -1.46
CA HIS A 392 38.25 -1.76 -0.51
C HIS A 392 38.13 -2.27 0.93
N ARG A 393 39.05 -1.87 1.81
CA ARG A 393 39.11 -2.37 3.21
C ARG A 393 37.84 -2.08 4.02
N ASN A 394 37.11 -1.01 3.66
CA ASN A 394 35.87 -0.59 4.29
C ASN A 394 34.62 -1.00 3.48
N LEU A 395 34.73 -1.98 2.59
CA LEU A 395 33.59 -2.66 1.96
C LEU A 395 33.53 -4.13 2.42
N VAL A 396 32.33 -4.69 2.52
CA VAL A 396 32.14 -6.12 2.83
C VAL A 396 32.48 -6.93 1.59
N GLN A 397 33.43 -7.85 1.71
CA GLN A 397 33.91 -8.65 0.59
C GLN A 397 32.90 -9.74 0.21
N LEU A 398 32.45 -9.73 -1.05
CA LEU A 398 31.77 -10.87 -1.66
C LEU A 398 32.79 -11.96 -1.98
N ILE A 399 32.63 -13.12 -1.35
CA ILE A 399 33.46 -14.31 -1.54
C ILE A 399 32.92 -15.14 -2.71
N GLY A 400 31.60 -15.18 -2.89
CA GLY A 400 30.99 -15.98 -3.93
C GLY A 400 29.49 -15.81 -4.07
N TRP A 401 28.93 -16.55 -5.00
CA TRP A 401 27.53 -16.49 -5.37
C TRP A 401 27.02 -17.86 -5.77
N CYS A 402 25.70 -18.04 -5.77
CA CYS A 402 25.04 -19.23 -6.26
C CYS A 402 23.76 -18.82 -6.99
N HIS A 403 23.63 -19.29 -8.23
CA HIS A 403 22.41 -19.24 -9.01
C HIS A 403 22.15 -20.65 -9.53
N GLU A 404 21.26 -21.40 -8.87
CA GLU A 404 20.88 -22.74 -9.30
C GLU A 404 19.38 -22.97 -9.16
N ARG A 405 18.69 -23.31 -10.26
CA ARG A 405 17.26 -23.65 -10.29
C ARG A 405 16.40 -22.57 -9.60
N GLY A 406 16.65 -21.31 -9.95
CA GLY A 406 16.01 -20.13 -9.37
C GLY A 406 16.49 -19.74 -7.97
N LYS A 407 17.34 -20.53 -7.31
CA LYS A 407 17.85 -20.24 -5.97
C LYS A 407 19.05 -19.29 -6.06
N LEU A 408 18.84 -18.07 -5.58
CA LEU A 408 19.82 -16.98 -5.60
C LEU A 408 20.41 -16.78 -4.20
N MET A 409 21.73 -16.91 -4.08
CA MET A 409 22.44 -16.70 -2.83
C MET A 409 23.76 -15.97 -3.04
N LEU A 410 24.15 -15.18 -2.05
CA LEU A 410 25.40 -14.43 -2.01
C LEU A 410 26.18 -14.83 -0.75
N VAL A 411 27.49 -15.01 -0.90
CA VAL A 411 28.39 -15.49 0.15
C VAL A 411 29.38 -14.38 0.47
N TYR A 412 29.34 -13.87 1.69
CA TYR A 412 30.19 -12.80 2.19
C TYR A 412 31.13 -13.30 3.28
N GLU A 413 32.20 -12.55 3.52
CA GLU A 413 32.98 -12.67 4.76
C GLU A 413 32.08 -12.48 5.99
N LEU A 414 32.28 -13.30 7.02
CA LEU A 414 31.52 -13.19 8.25
C LEU A 414 32.04 -12.01 9.10
N MET A 415 31.13 -11.14 9.51
CA MET A 415 31.42 -9.99 10.36
C MET A 415 31.07 -10.33 11.81
N PRO A 416 32.07 -10.63 12.69
CA PRO A 416 31.82 -11.22 14.00
C PRO A 416 31.08 -10.27 14.95
N ASN A 417 31.31 -8.96 14.83
CA ASN A 417 30.62 -7.96 15.62
C ASN A 417 29.23 -7.61 15.04
N GLY A 418 28.89 -8.09 13.84
CA GLY A 418 27.59 -7.87 13.23
C GLY A 418 27.42 -6.43 12.73
N SER A 419 26.17 -5.97 12.67
CA SER A 419 25.80 -4.67 12.12
C SER A 419 25.84 -3.55 13.17
N LEU A 420 26.11 -2.32 12.72
CA LEU A 420 26.24 -1.14 13.57
C LEU A 420 24.95 -0.80 14.33
N ASP A 421 23.77 -1.01 13.73
CA ASP A 421 22.46 -0.82 14.40
C ASP A 421 22.34 -1.69 15.66
N SER A 422 22.95 -2.88 15.67
CA SER A 422 22.91 -3.77 16.83
C SER A 422 23.68 -3.20 18.03
N HIS A 423 24.69 -2.36 17.78
CA HIS A 423 25.44 -1.67 18.83
C HIS A 423 24.80 -0.33 19.22
N LEU A 424 24.37 0.46 18.25
CA LEU A 424 23.81 1.79 18.51
C LEU A 424 22.39 1.75 19.08
N LEU A 425 21.54 0.84 18.59
CA LEU A 425 20.10 0.84 18.87
C LEU A 425 19.66 -0.34 19.75
N LYS A 426 20.33 -1.49 19.63
CA LYS A 426 19.96 -2.72 20.36
C LYS A 426 20.85 -2.99 21.58
N GLY A 427 21.80 -2.10 21.86
CA GLY A 427 22.64 -2.17 23.07
C GLY A 427 23.56 -3.38 23.15
N LYS A 428 23.95 -3.99 22.02
CA LYS A 428 24.84 -5.18 22.01
C LYS A 428 26.17 -4.92 22.71
N SER A 429 26.76 -3.75 22.51
CA SER A 429 27.89 -3.26 23.31
C SER A 429 28.03 -1.74 23.19
N LEU A 430 28.67 -1.12 24.16
CA LEU A 430 28.93 0.32 24.15
C LEU A 430 30.13 0.64 23.24
N LEU A 431 29.88 1.37 22.15
CA LEU A 431 30.94 1.89 21.29
C LEU A 431 31.55 3.15 21.92
N THR A 432 32.85 3.11 22.18
CA THR A 432 33.60 4.29 22.64
C THR A 432 33.61 5.38 21.57
N TRP A 433 33.88 6.63 21.97
CA TRP A 433 34.00 7.73 21.02
C TRP A 433 35.07 7.48 19.95
N ALA A 434 36.23 6.95 20.34
CA ALA A 434 37.30 6.62 19.39
C ALA A 434 36.84 5.58 18.34
N MET A 435 36.10 4.56 18.76
CA MET A 435 35.52 3.56 17.84
C MET A 435 34.49 4.21 16.91
N ARG A 436 33.57 5.01 17.44
CA ARG A 436 32.56 5.74 16.66
C ARG A 436 33.21 6.63 15.60
N TYR A 437 34.24 7.38 15.97
CA TYR A 437 34.98 8.25 15.06
C TYR A 437 35.70 7.45 13.97
N ASN A 438 36.33 6.31 14.33
CA ASN A 438 36.96 5.41 13.35
C ASN A 438 35.94 4.79 12.39
N ILE A 439 34.74 4.45 12.86
CA ILE A 439 33.63 3.98 12.02
C ILE A 439 33.26 5.03 10.99
N VAL A 440 33.00 6.28 11.41
CA VAL A 440 32.65 7.38 10.49
C VAL A 440 33.76 7.61 9.46
N ARG A 441 35.04 7.59 9.88
CA ARG A 441 36.18 7.71 8.96
C ARG A 441 36.26 6.55 7.96
N GLY A 442 36.02 5.32 8.40
CA GLY A 442 36.00 4.15 7.54
C GLY A 442 34.90 4.23 6.48
N LEU A 443 33.71 4.71 6.87
CA LEU A 443 32.59 4.92 5.96
C LEU A 443 32.86 6.04 4.96
N ALA A 444 33.45 7.16 5.40
CA ALA A 444 33.87 8.23 4.49
C ALA A 444 34.91 7.73 3.47
N SER A 445 35.86 6.89 3.91
CA SER A 445 36.83 6.24 3.02
C SER A 445 36.14 5.31 2.00
N ALA A 446 35.11 4.57 2.42
CA ALA A 446 34.33 3.73 1.51
C ALA A 446 33.58 4.56 0.46
N LEU A 447 32.94 5.65 0.87
CA LEU A 447 32.19 6.52 -0.06
C LEU A 447 33.10 7.25 -1.04
N LEU A 448 34.25 7.74 -0.58
CA LEU A 448 35.27 8.32 -1.47
C LEU A 448 35.68 7.32 -2.56
N TYR A 449 35.96 6.08 -2.16
CA TYR A 449 36.31 5.02 -3.09
C TYR A 449 35.19 4.76 -4.11
N LEU A 450 33.95 4.64 -3.65
CA LEU A 450 32.79 4.38 -4.50
C LEU A 450 32.50 5.53 -5.47
N HIS A 451 32.65 6.79 -5.04
CA HIS A 451 32.24 7.96 -5.81
C HIS A 451 33.32 8.46 -6.76
N GLU A 452 34.60 8.34 -6.39
CA GLU A 452 35.69 9.06 -7.06
C GLU A 452 36.92 8.20 -7.42
N GLU A 453 37.21 7.09 -6.69
CA GLU A 453 38.43 6.30 -6.93
C GLU A 453 38.23 5.05 -7.79
N TRP A 454 36.98 4.60 -7.95
CA TRP A 454 36.65 3.48 -8.84
C TRP A 454 36.41 3.94 -10.27
N GLU A 455 36.60 3.04 -11.25
CA GLU A 455 36.49 3.32 -12.71
C GLU A 455 35.17 3.98 -13.12
N GLN A 456 34.09 3.71 -12.37
CA GLN A 456 32.78 4.34 -12.55
C GLN A 456 32.23 4.73 -11.18
N CYS A 457 31.52 5.86 -11.11
CA CYS A 457 30.87 6.30 -9.88
C CYS A 457 29.79 5.27 -9.49
N VAL A 458 29.88 4.79 -8.25
CA VAL A 458 28.92 3.87 -7.65
C VAL A 458 28.10 4.64 -6.61
N VAL A 459 26.83 4.88 -6.92
CA VAL A 459 25.89 5.43 -5.93
C VAL A 459 25.25 4.25 -5.18
N HIS A 460 25.42 4.19 -3.86
CA HIS A 460 25.00 3.07 -3.00
C HIS A 460 23.48 3.08 -2.74
N ARG A 461 22.89 4.25 -2.48
CA ARG A 461 21.44 4.48 -2.31
C ARG A 461 20.76 3.90 -1.06
N ASP A 462 21.51 3.25 -0.17
CA ASP A 462 20.95 2.65 1.05
C ASP A 462 21.97 2.64 2.20
N ILE A 463 22.60 3.79 2.42
CA ILE A 463 23.56 3.99 3.51
C ILE A 463 22.77 4.16 4.82
N LYS A 464 22.90 3.17 5.72
CA LYS A 464 22.21 3.10 7.02
C LYS A 464 22.95 2.16 7.98
N PRO A 465 22.73 2.24 9.30
CA PRO A 465 23.47 1.45 10.28
C PRO A 465 23.33 -0.07 10.11
N SER A 466 22.19 -0.57 9.60
CA SER A 466 22.01 -2.02 9.37
C SER A 466 22.87 -2.56 8.23
N ASN A 467 23.35 -1.69 7.33
CA ASN A 467 24.19 -2.02 6.18
C ASN A 467 25.68 -1.77 6.48
N VAL A 468 26.01 -1.28 7.68
CA VAL A 468 27.39 -1.11 8.14
C VAL A 468 27.75 -2.26 9.06
N MET A 469 28.67 -3.10 8.62
CA MET A 469 29.16 -4.25 9.37
C MET A 469 30.47 -3.94 10.09
N LEU A 470 30.71 -4.63 11.21
CA LEU A 470 31.88 -4.45 12.05
C LEU A 470 32.73 -5.73 12.08
N ASP A 471 34.01 -5.58 11.72
CA ASP A 471 35.00 -6.64 11.83
C ASP A 471 35.38 -6.89 13.31
N SER A 472 36.31 -7.82 13.57
CA SER A 472 36.77 -8.17 14.94
C SER A 472 37.37 -6.99 15.70
N ASN A 473 37.92 -5.99 14.99
CA ASN A 473 38.55 -4.80 15.55
C ASN A 473 37.59 -3.58 15.55
N PHE A 474 36.30 -3.79 15.27
CA PHE A 474 35.29 -2.75 15.14
C PHE A 474 35.58 -1.73 14.02
N ASN A 475 36.33 -2.12 12.99
CA ASN A 475 36.40 -1.33 11.76
C ASN A 475 35.12 -1.50 10.95
N ALA A 476 34.65 -0.40 10.37
CA ALA A 476 33.43 -0.39 9.57
C ALA A 476 33.67 -0.90 8.15
N LYS A 477 32.75 -1.75 7.69
CA LYS A 477 32.64 -2.23 6.30
C LYS A 477 31.21 -2.02 5.81
N LEU A 478 31.06 -1.23 4.75
CA LEU A 478 29.78 -0.98 4.10
C LEU A 478 29.42 -2.18 3.21
N GLY A 479 28.18 -2.67 3.34
CA GLY A 479 27.65 -3.78 2.56
C GLY A 479 26.25 -3.46 2.00
N ASP A 480 25.66 -4.47 1.37
CA ASP A 480 24.33 -4.42 0.73
C ASP A 480 24.24 -3.51 -0.51
N PHE A 481 24.72 -4.02 -1.64
CA PHE A 481 24.78 -3.28 -2.91
C PHE A 481 23.57 -3.53 -3.82
N GLY A 482 22.48 -4.10 -3.29
CA GLY A 482 21.30 -4.45 -4.08
C GLY A 482 20.66 -3.25 -4.80
N LEU A 483 20.65 -2.09 -4.16
CA LEU A 483 20.11 -0.85 -4.72
C LEU A 483 21.15 -0.01 -5.49
N ALA A 484 22.44 -0.37 -5.41
CA ALA A 484 23.53 0.42 -5.95
C ALA A 484 23.45 0.56 -7.47
N ARG A 485 23.95 1.67 -8.02
CA ARG A 485 23.93 1.94 -9.47
C ARG A 485 25.25 2.53 -9.93
N LEU A 486 25.64 2.18 -11.16
CA LEU A 486 26.76 2.78 -11.87
C LEU A 486 26.29 4.07 -12.54
N VAL A 487 27.03 5.15 -12.36
CA VAL A 487 26.79 6.46 -12.94
C VAL A 487 28.05 6.89 -13.68
N ASP A 488 27.92 7.30 -14.95
CA ASP A 488 29.03 7.90 -15.68
C ASP A 488 29.42 9.22 -15.00
N HIS A 489 30.69 9.41 -14.64
CA HIS A 489 31.19 10.63 -13.97
C HIS A 489 30.83 11.93 -14.72
N GLU A 490 30.62 11.84 -16.05
CA GLU A 490 30.33 12.99 -16.93
C GLU A 490 28.83 13.26 -17.15
N LYS A 491 27.93 12.28 -16.92
CA LYS A 491 26.50 12.41 -17.29
C LYS A 491 25.58 12.83 -16.13
N GLY A 492 26.12 12.99 -14.93
CA GLY A 492 25.32 13.38 -13.76
C GLY A 492 24.23 12.37 -13.39
N SER A 493 23.25 12.83 -12.61
CA SER A 493 22.20 12.03 -11.98
C SER A 493 21.36 11.20 -12.97
N GLN A 494 21.01 9.95 -12.61
CA GLN A 494 20.10 9.10 -13.39
C GLN A 494 18.72 8.99 -12.74
N THR A 495 17.66 9.13 -13.55
CA THR A 495 16.28 8.87 -13.12
C THR A 495 16.12 7.38 -12.80
N THR A 496 15.74 7.07 -11.56
CA THR A 496 15.57 5.70 -11.09
C THR A 496 14.25 5.52 -10.35
N VAL A 497 13.81 4.28 -10.16
CA VAL A 497 12.68 4.00 -9.26
C VAL A 497 13.06 4.43 -7.84
N LEU A 498 12.15 5.14 -7.16
CA LEU A 498 12.33 5.55 -5.76
C LEU A 498 12.59 4.30 -4.89
N ALA A 499 13.77 4.23 -4.30
CA ALA A 499 14.21 3.11 -3.46
C ALA A 499 15.24 3.61 -2.45
N GLY A 500 15.26 3.00 -1.27
CA GLY A 500 16.09 3.39 -0.14
C GLY A 500 15.28 3.52 1.15
N THR A 501 15.96 3.69 2.28
CA THR A 501 15.30 3.79 3.59
C THR A 501 14.88 5.23 3.87
N MET A 502 13.57 5.47 4.02
CA MET A 502 12.97 6.81 4.11
C MET A 502 13.67 7.76 5.10
N ALA A 503 14.13 7.27 6.25
CA ALA A 503 14.78 8.07 7.28
C ALA A 503 16.18 8.63 6.89
N TYR A 504 16.82 8.05 5.87
CA TYR A 504 18.15 8.44 5.40
C TYR A 504 18.10 9.11 4.02
N MET A 505 16.93 9.12 3.38
CA MET A 505 16.78 9.58 2.00
C MET A 505 16.88 11.11 1.91
N ALA A 506 17.63 11.57 0.91
CA ALA A 506 17.79 12.99 0.63
C ALA A 506 16.49 13.62 0.12
N PRO A 507 16.17 14.88 0.47
CA PRO A 507 14.92 15.54 0.07
C PRO A 507 14.67 15.55 -1.44
N GLU A 508 15.72 15.75 -2.23
CA GLU A 508 15.66 15.78 -3.69
C GLU A 508 15.19 14.44 -4.27
N CYS A 509 15.52 13.31 -3.65
CA CYS A 509 15.11 11.99 -4.14
C CYS A 509 13.59 11.83 -4.18
N PHE A 510 12.84 12.50 -3.29
CA PHE A 510 11.37 12.48 -3.28
C PHE A 510 10.74 13.27 -4.43
N VAL A 511 11.45 14.27 -4.94
CA VAL A 511 10.95 15.19 -5.98
C VAL A 511 11.39 14.72 -7.36
N THR A 512 12.69 14.44 -7.51
CA THR A 512 13.31 14.21 -8.82
C THR A 512 13.45 12.72 -9.15
N HIS A 513 13.18 11.81 -8.20
CA HIS A 513 13.38 10.36 -8.37
C HIS A 513 14.80 10.01 -8.83
N GLN A 514 15.75 10.84 -8.45
CA GLN A 514 17.11 10.83 -8.94
C GLN A 514 18.06 10.52 -7.78
N ALA A 515 18.97 9.59 -8.02
CA ALA A 515 20.01 9.22 -7.08
C ALA A 515 21.35 9.74 -7.58
N SER A 516 22.10 10.39 -6.69
CA SER A 516 23.41 10.97 -6.99
C SER A 516 24.39 10.74 -5.84
N LYS A 517 25.67 11.07 -6.07
CA LYS A 517 26.68 11.03 -5.01
C LYS A 517 26.32 11.94 -3.83
N GLU A 518 25.67 13.07 -4.08
CA GLU A 518 25.18 13.99 -3.05
C GLU A 518 24.09 13.34 -2.19
N SER A 519 23.21 12.51 -2.77
CA SER A 519 22.20 11.79 -2.00
C SER A 519 22.79 10.72 -1.06
N ASP A 520 23.89 10.10 -1.45
CA ASP A 520 24.67 9.21 -0.58
C ASP A 520 25.37 10.01 0.54
N VAL A 521 25.93 11.19 0.22
CA VAL A 521 26.54 12.09 1.22
C VAL A 521 25.51 12.57 2.25
N TYR A 522 24.29 12.88 1.82
CA TYR A 522 23.20 13.19 2.75
C TYR A 522 22.90 12.02 3.69
N SER A 523 22.76 10.81 3.14
CA SER A 523 22.51 9.59 3.92
C SER A 523 23.64 9.33 4.93
N PHE A 524 24.90 9.53 4.51
CA PHE A 524 26.07 9.49 5.38
C PHE A 524 26.02 10.55 6.49
N GLY A 525 25.57 11.76 6.18
CA GLY A 525 25.37 12.82 7.16
C GLY A 525 24.40 12.43 8.27
N ILE A 526 23.24 11.86 7.91
CA ILE A 526 22.27 11.31 8.87
C ILE A 526 22.92 10.24 9.75
N LEU A 527 23.61 9.28 9.14
CA LEU A 527 24.30 8.19 9.83
C LEU A 527 25.39 8.71 10.79
N ALA A 528 26.14 9.74 10.39
CA ALA A 528 27.15 10.36 11.23
C ALA A 528 26.53 11.03 12.48
N LEU A 529 25.38 11.70 12.33
CA LEU A 529 24.63 12.26 13.45
C LEU A 529 24.11 11.15 14.39
N GLU A 530 23.57 10.07 13.84
CA GLU A 530 23.11 8.92 14.63
C GLU A 530 24.26 8.27 15.40
N ILE A 531 25.43 8.09 14.77
CA ILE A 531 26.64 7.59 15.44
C ILE A 531 27.08 8.53 16.56
N ALA A 532 27.05 9.85 16.34
CA ALA A 532 27.50 10.82 17.33
C ALA A 532 26.53 10.91 18.52
N CYS A 533 25.23 10.92 18.25
CA CYS A 533 24.19 11.17 19.25
C CYS A 533 23.67 9.88 19.91
N GLY A 534 23.86 8.71 19.29
CA GLY A 534 23.25 7.46 19.74
C GLY A 534 21.72 7.49 19.71
N ARG A 535 21.14 8.30 18.81
CA ARG A 535 19.69 8.50 18.67
C ARG A 535 19.25 8.07 17.27
N LYS A 536 18.03 7.51 17.16
CA LYS A 536 17.44 7.17 15.86
C LYS A 536 17.23 8.43 15.02
N PRO A 537 17.30 8.34 13.67
CA PRO A 537 17.08 9.50 12.80
C PRO A 537 15.66 10.07 12.88
N ILE A 538 14.67 9.20 13.16
CA ILE A 538 13.28 9.56 13.41
C ILE A 538 12.90 8.99 14.78
N ASP A 539 12.48 9.85 15.69
CA ASP A 539 11.97 9.51 17.01
C ASP A 539 10.50 9.90 17.11
N HIS A 540 9.60 8.91 17.06
CA HIS A 540 8.15 9.13 17.10
C HIS A 540 7.63 9.47 18.50
N GLU A 541 8.47 9.34 19.53
CA GLU A 541 8.14 9.66 20.92
C GLU A 541 8.62 11.06 21.33
N ALA A 542 9.31 11.78 20.43
CA ALA A 542 9.80 13.14 20.66
C ALA A 542 8.85 14.20 20.07
N ASP A 543 8.78 15.37 20.70
CA ASP A 543 8.00 16.53 20.22
C ASP A 543 8.22 16.82 18.73
N GLU A 544 7.23 17.40 18.04
CA GLU A 544 7.26 17.66 16.58
C GLU A 544 8.53 18.39 16.10
N SER A 545 9.13 19.23 16.95
CA SER A 545 10.36 19.97 16.65
C SER A 545 11.65 19.12 16.74
N GLN A 546 11.57 17.94 17.37
CA GLN A 546 12.66 17.01 17.64
C GLN A 546 12.51 15.64 16.98
N THR A 547 11.38 15.39 16.32
CA THR A 547 11.07 14.13 15.63
C THR A 547 12.14 13.71 14.63
N ARG A 548 12.90 14.66 14.04
CA ARG A 548 14.02 14.38 13.13
C ARG A 548 15.36 14.79 13.74
N ILE A 549 16.35 13.90 13.69
CA ILE A 549 17.68 14.13 14.25
C ILE A 549 18.36 15.39 13.68
N ILE A 550 18.17 15.68 12.39
CA ILE A 550 18.69 16.89 11.76
C ILE A 550 18.16 18.14 12.47
N ASN A 551 16.84 18.25 12.63
CA ASN A 551 16.21 19.44 13.22
C ASN A 551 16.67 19.62 14.67
N TRP A 552 16.75 18.52 15.42
CA TRP A 552 17.23 18.50 16.79
C TRP A 552 18.69 18.97 16.90
N VAL A 553 19.61 18.42 16.10
CA VAL A 553 21.04 18.83 16.13
C VAL A 553 21.20 20.31 15.75
N TRP A 554 20.46 20.79 14.76
CA TRP A 554 20.48 22.21 14.38
C TRP A 554 19.93 23.11 15.49
N ALA A 555 18.88 22.70 16.19
CA ALA A 555 18.33 23.45 17.33
C ALA A 555 19.34 23.54 18.48
N VAL A 556 19.98 22.42 18.83
CA VAL A 556 21.03 22.37 19.87
C VAL A 556 22.21 23.26 19.49
N ARG A 557 22.68 23.19 18.23
CA ARG A 557 23.76 24.05 17.73
C ARG A 557 23.42 25.54 17.85
N ASN A 558 22.15 25.89 17.64
CA ASN A 558 21.67 27.28 17.71
C ASN A 558 21.29 27.72 19.14
N GLY A 559 21.66 26.95 20.17
CA GLY A 559 21.49 27.32 21.58
C GLY A 559 20.06 27.18 22.13
N LYS A 560 19.17 26.47 21.43
CA LYS A 560 17.84 26.12 21.97
C LYS A 560 17.99 24.88 22.86
N ASP A 561 17.52 24.92 24.10
CA ASP A 561 17.49 23.74 24.98
C ASP A 561 16.40 22.77 24.48
N PRO A 562 16.76 21.55 24.04
CA PRO A 562 15.78 20.56 23.65
C PRO A 562 14.95 20.00 24.84
N ARG A 563 15.14 20.49 26.06
CA ARG A 563 14.31 20.10 27.23
C ARG A 563 13.38 21.21 27.72
N SER A 564 13.30 22.33 27.02
CA SER A 564 12.47 23.48 27.39
C SER A 564 11.17 23.59 26.57
N GLY A 565 10.67 22.48 26.02
CA GLY A 565 9.38 22.36 25.35
C GLY A 565 8.38 21.69 26.27
#